data_AF-A0A0F9MHB9-F1
#
_entry.id   AF-A0A0F9MHB9-F1
#
_cell.length_a   1.000
_cell.length_b   1.000
_cell.length_c   1.000
_cell.angle_alpha   90.00
_cell.angle_beta   90.00
_cell.angle_gamma   90.00
#
_symmetry.space_group_name_H-M   'P 1'
#
loop_
_entity.id
_entity.type
_entity.pdbx_description
1 polymer ?
#
loop_
_entity_poly.entity_id
_entity_poly.type
_entity_poly.pdbx_seq_one_letter_code
_entity_poly.pdbx_strand_id
1 'polypeptide(L)'
;MDLKQEKWWDKRLEKWCLYPHLIMAPFRKVSKKQAIKNRAWGKVKTLRLRYLYDKYGYFPCECCGRAGIVGGDSFDTLDPHHIDVDRNNNAYENCFIVRRECHTFITDNNIRVTPEQGLHGTEE
;
A
#
# COMPACT_ATOMS: atom_id res chain seq x y z
N MET A 1 8.24 0.12 24.38
CA MET A 1 8.62 -0.07 22.96
C MET A 1 10.10 0.18 22.84
N ASP A 2 10.86 -0.81 22.36
CA ASP A 2 12.32 -0.81 22.31
C ASP A 2 12.81 0.04 21.12
N LEU A 3 13.62 1.06 21.40
CA LEU A 3 14.26 1.96 20.42
C LEU A 3 15.13 1.23 19.39
N LYS A 4 15.51 -0.04 19.65
CA LYS A 4 16.21 -0.90 18.69
C LYS A 4 15.32 -1.39 17.55
N GLN A 5 14.02 -1.58 17.79
CA GLN A 5 13.07 -2.04 16.78
C GLN A 5 12.77 -0.93 15.76
N GLU A 6 12.61 0.32 16.21
CA GLU A 6 12.41 1.49 15.32
C GLU A 6 13.57 1.68 14.33
N LYS A 7 14.82 1.59 14.79
CA LYS A 7 16.00 1.76 13.91
C LYS A 7 16.19 0.64 12.90
N TRP A 8 15.57 -0.53 13.12
CA TRP A 8 15.64 -1.65 12.19
C TRP A 8 14.70 -1.46 10.99
N TRP A 9 13.53 -0.86 11.21
CA TRP A 9 12.55 -0.57 10.15
C TRP A 9 13.07 0.47 9.14
N ASP A 10 13.69 1.55 9.62
CA ASP A 10 14.18 2.64 8.77
C ASP A 10 15.32 2.20 7.83
N LYS A 11 16.26 1.41 8.34
CA LYS A 11 17.43 0.95 7.54
C LYS A 11 17.07 -0.05 6.44
N ARG A 12 15.98 -0.80 6.60
CA ARG A 12 15.58 -1.82 5.62
C ARG A 12 14.84 -1.22 4.43
N LEU A 13 14.22 -0.04 4.60
CA LEU A 13 13.52 0.68 3.54
C LEU A 13 14.46 1.51 2.65
N GLU A 14 15.58 2.02 3.20
CA GLU A 14 16.51 2.87 2.44
C GLU A 14 17.39 2.11 1.42
N LYS A 15 17.56 0.79 1.57
CA LYS A 15 18.55 0.02 0.78
C LYS A 15 18.07 -0.45 -0.60
N TRP A 16 16.81 -0.21 -0.99
CA TRP A 16 16.21 -0.80 -2.19
C TRP A 16 16.27 0.09 -3.46
N CYS A 17 17.10 1.13 -3.46
CA CYS A 17 17.16 2.14 -4.53
C CYS A 17 18.35 2.02 -5.51
N LEU A 18 18.99 0.85 -5.70
CA LEU A 18 20.20 0.77 -6.54
C LEU A 18 20.24 -0.47 -7.45
N TYR A 19 19.90 -0.29 -8.73
CA TYR A 19 20.24 -1.21 -9.84
C TYR A 19 20.81 -0.41 -11.03
N PRO A 20 22.14 -0.42 -11.28
CA PRO A 20 22.79 0.49 -12.23
C PRO A 20 23.13 -0.06 -13.64
N HIS A 21 22.55 -1.17 -14.15
CA HIS A 21 23.06 -1.81 -15.39
C HIS A 21 22.09 -2.00 -16.57
N LEU A 22 20.87 -1.48 -16.53
CA LEU A 22 20.00 -1.50 -17.71
C LEU A 22 20.04 -0.14 -18.39
N ILE A 23 20.71 -0.05 -19.55
CA ILE A 23 20.60 1.09 -20.47
C ILE A 23 19.20 1.03 -21.07
N MET A 24 18.23 1.53 -20.31
CA MET A 24 16.85 1.74 -20.74
C MET A 24 16.75 3.18 -21.23
N ALA A 25 16.05 3.39 -22.35
CA ALA A 25 15.62 4.72 -22.78
C ALA A 25 15.23 5.56 -21.55
N PRO A 26 15.66 6.83 -21.43
CA PRO A 26 15.61 7.54 -20.15
C PRO A 26 14.19 7.46 -19.62
N PHE A 27 14.00 6.62 -18.58
CA PHE A 27 12.73 6.50 -17.89
C PHE A 27 12.31 7.92 -17.58
N ARG A 28 11.16 8.35 -18.11
CA ARG A 28 10.69 9.71 -17.93
C ARG A 28 10.77 10.01 -16.44
N LYS A 29 11.70 10.90 -16.08
CA LYS A 29 11.97 11.20 -14.67
C LYS A 29 10.67 11.65 -14.04
N VAL A 30 10.24 10.94 -12.99
CA VAL A 30 9.04 11.30 -12.24
C VAL A 30 9.17 12.76 -11.81
N SER A 31 8.16 13.58 -12.09
CA SER A 31 8.21 15.00 -11.75
C SER A 31 8.37 15.19 -10.24
N LYS A 32 9.01 16.29 -9.81
CA LYS A 32 9.12 16.61 -8.37
C LYS A 32 7.76 16.61 -7.68
N LYS A 33 6.72 17.14 -8.36
CA LYS A 33 5.34 17.15 -7.88
C LYS A 33 4.82 15.73 -7.65
N GLN A 34 5.02 14.83 -8.61
CA GLN A 34 4.58 13.44 -8.49
C GLN A 34 5.38 12.67 -7.42
N ALA A 35 6.68 12.92 -7.30
CA ALA A 35 7.50 12.33 -6.24
C ALA A 35 7.00 12.73 -4.83
N ILE A 36 6.61 13.99 -4.64
CA ILE A 36 6.02 14.47 -3.38
C ILE A 36 4.69 13.76 -3.11
N LYS A 37 3.81 13.61 -4.12
CA LYS A 37 2.54 12.89 -4.00
C LYS A 37 2.77 11.42 -3.63
N ASN A 38 3.66 10.73 -4.32
CA ASN A 38 3.99 9.33 -4.03
C ASN A 38 4.54 9.16 -2.62
N ARG A 39 5.36 10.11 -2.14
CA ARG A 39 5.88 10.09 -0.76
C ARG A 39 4.76 10.30 0.27
N ALA A 40 3.80 11.21 0.00
CA ALA A 40 2.65 11.42 0.88
C ALA A 40 1.80 10.14 0.96
N TRP A 41 1.50 9.53 -0.18
CA TRP A 41 0.75 8.28 -0.24
C TRP A 41 1.46 7.12 0.46
N GLY A 42 2.78 7.01 0.30
CA GLY A 42 3.59 6.03 1.04
C GLY A 42 3.49 6.19 2.56
N LYS A 43 3.39 7.42 3.08
CA LYS A 43 3.17 7.63 4.53
C LYS A 43 1.79 7.14 4.96
N VAL A 44 0.77 7.40 4.17
CA VAL A 44 -0.61 6.94 4.45
C VAL A 44 -0.67 5.42 4.47
N LYS A 45 -0.02 4.74 3.52
CA LYS A 45 0.15 3.28 3.51
C LYS A 45 0.72 2.77 4.83
N THR A 46 1.84 3.36 5.28
CA THR A 46 2.50 2.95 6.53
C THR A 46 1.59 3.14 7.75
N LEU A 47 0.86 4.26 7.83
CA LEU A 47 -0.09 4.51 8.92
C LEU A 47 -1.22 3.48 8.94
N ARG A 48 -1.80 3.15 7.77
CA ARG A 48 -2.89 2.17 7.67
C ARG A 48 -2.43 0.76 7.99
N LEU A 49 -1.27 0.34 7.48
CA LEU A 49 -0.67 -0.95 7.82
C LEU A 49 -0.41 -1.08 9.34
N ARG A 50 0.07 -0.01 9.98
CA ARG A 50 0.27 0.01 11.43
C ARG A 50 -1.06 -0.17 12.18
N TYR A 51 -2.10 0.57 11.80
CA TYR A 51 -3.44 0.40 12.38
C TYR A 51 -3.96 -1.03 12.24
N LEU A 52 -3.83 -1.64 11.07
CA LEU A 52 -4.30 -3.01 10.83
C LEU A 52 -3.55 -4.02 11.69
N TYR A 53 -2.22 -3.87 11.83
CA TYR A 53 -1.43 -4.72 12.70
C TYR A 53 -1.79 -4.54 14.18
N ASP A 54 -1.92 -3.30 14.63
CA ASP A 54 -2.31 -2.99 16.02
C ASP A 54 -3.70 -3.54 16.35
N LYS A 55 -4.62 -3.58 15.37
CA LYS A 55 -6.00 -4.07 15.54
C LYS A 55 -6.12 -5.59 15.45
N TYR A 56 -5.42 -6.24 14.52
CA TYR A 56 -5.63 -7.65 14.20
C TYR A 56 -4.45 -8.57 14.55
N GLY A 57 -3.27 -8.02 14.85
CA GLY A 57 -2.04 -8.79 15.08
C GLY A 57 -1.37 -9.33 13.82
N TYR A 58 -1.90 -9.02 12.64
CA TYR A 58 -1.35 -9.36 11.33
C TYR A 58 -1.72 -8.27 10.30
N PHE A 59 -1.26 -8.42 9.06
CA PHE A 59 -1.59 -7.49 7.97
C PHE A 59 -2.66 -8.09 7.04
N PRO A 60 -3.96 -7.89 7.31
CA PRO A 60 -5.03 -8.32 6.41
C PRO A 60 -5.09 -7.48 5.14
N CYS A 61 -5.50 -8.12 4.06
CA CYS A 61 -6.16 -7.48 2.94
C CYS A 61 -7.56 -7.03 3.39
N GLU A 62 -7.85 -5.75 3.33
CA GLU A 62 -9.15 -5.20 3.73
C GLU A 62 -10.28 -5.61 2.76
N CYS A 63 -9.95 -6.09 1.55
CA CYS A 63 -10.93 -6.62 0.59
C CYS A 63 -11.33 -8.08 0.84
N CYS A 64 -10.37 -8.96 1.15
CA CYS A 64 -10.61 -10.41 1.20
C CYS A 64 -10.30 -11.05 2.57
N GLY A 65 -9.86 -10.26 3.55
CA GLY A 65 -9.49 -10.70 4.90
C GLY A 65 -8.18 -11.50 4.99
N ARG A 66 -7.67 -12.07 3.89
CA ARG A 66 -6.45 -12.88 3.89
C ARG A 66 -5.22 -12.05 4.27
N ALA A 67 -4.30 -12.67 5.00
CA ALA A 67 -3.01 -12.06 5.31
C ALA A 67 -2.20 -11.80 4.02
N GLY A 68 -1.52 -10.67 3.96
CA GLY A 68 -0.62 -10.32 2.87
C GLY A 68 0.80 -10.01 3.34
N ILE A 69 1.68 -9.77 2.38
CA ILE A 69 3.10 -9.50 2.61
C ILE A 69 3.33 -8.00 2.57
N VAL A 70 4.03 -7.47 3.58
CA VAL A 70 4.48 -6.07 3.57
C VAL A 70 5.74 -5.96 2.73
N GLY A 71 5.62 -5.32 1.56
CA GLY A 71 6.70 -5.19 0.59
C GLY A 71 6.85 -6.41 -0.32
N GLY A 72 7.78 -6.33 -1.26
CA GLY A 72 7.96 -7.31 -2.31
C GLY A 72 7.15 -6.99 -3.58
N ASP A 73 7.16 -7.94 -4.51
CA ASP A 73 6.56 -7.80 -5.83
C ASP A 73 5.61 -8.96 -6.18
N SER A 74 5.06 -9.62 -5.16
CA SER A 74 4.16 -10.76 -5.36
C SER A 74 2.70 -10.32 -5.40
N PHE A 75 1.81 -11.21 -5.85
CA PHE A 75 0.37 -10.98 -5.80
C PHE A 75 -0.19 -10.85 -4.37
N ASP A 76 0.52 -11.41 -3.39
CA ASP A 76 0.19 -11.28 -1.98
C ASP A 76 0.74 -10.00 -1.33
N THR A 77 1.54 -9.20 -2.06
CA THR A 77 2.01 -7.92 -1.56
C THR A 77 0.83 -6.98 -1.32
N LEU A 78 0.82 -6.37 -0.14
CA LEU A 78 -0.18 -5.39 0.27
C LEU A 78 0.18 -4.01 -0.29
N ASP A 79 -0.76 -3.45 -1.05
CA ASP A 79 -0.67 -2.13 -1.65
C ASP A 79 -1.88 -1.25 -1.29
N PRO A 80 -1.65 0.06 -1.16
CA PRO A 80 -2.69 1.01 -0.82
C PRO A 80 -3.53 1.35 -2.06
N HIS A 81 -4.85 1.31 -1.91
CA HIS A 81 -5.85 1.68 -2.90
C HIS A 81 -6.63 2.90 -2.40
N HIS A 82 -6.90 3.87 -3.28
CA HIS A 82 -7.75 5.01 -2.96
C HIS A 82 -9.22 4.58 -2.97
N ILE A 83 -10.00 4.92 -1.94
CA ILE A 83 -11.42 4.53 -1.87
C ILE A 83 -12.24 5.35 -2.87
N ASP A 84 -12.06 6.67 -2.85
CA ASP A 84 -12.45 7.50 -3.98
C ASP A 84 -11.46 7.31 -5.13
N VAL A 85 -11.92 7.48 -6.36
CA VAL A 85 -11.04 7.38 -7.54
C VAL A 85 -10.08 8.58 -7.65
N ASP A 86 -10.11 9.52 -6.70
CA ASP A 86 -9.27 10.71 -6.71
C ASP A 86 -7.89 10.41 -6.12
N ARG A 87 -6.93 10.19 -7.02
CA ARG A 87 -5.51 9.97 -6.70
C ARG A 87 -4.83 11.16 -5.99
N ASN A 88 -5.51 12.29 -5.80
CA ASN A 88 -5.01 13.43 -5.02
C ASN A 88 -5.49 13.41 -3.58
N ASN A 89 -6.56 12.68 -3.26
CA ASN A 89 -7.05 12.55 -1.90
C ASN A 89 -6.21 11.53 -1.11
N ASN A 90 -5.11 12.00 -0.54
CA ASN A 90 -4.24 11.18 0.31
C ASN A 90 -4.67 11.23 1.78
N ALA A 91 -5.96 11.31 2.08
CA ALA A 91 -6.47 11.19 3.45
C ALA A 91 -6.27 9.76 3.96
N TYR A 92 -6.11 9.62 5.28
CA TYR A 92 -5.95 8.30 5.92
C TYR A 92 -7.20 7.43 5.74
N GLU A 93 -8.36 8.06 5.84
CA GLU A 93 -9.68 7.48 5.68
C GLU A 93 -9.96 7.05 4.25
N ASN A 94 -9.25 7.64 3.27
CA ASN A 94 -9.34 7.30 1.85
C ASN A 94 -8.36 6.17 1.45
N CYS A 95 -7.69 5.55 2.42
CA CYS A 95 -6.73 4.49 2.17
C CYS A 95 -7.30 3.12 2.55
N PHE A 96 -7.24 2.21 1.58
CA PHE A 96 -7.68 0.84 1.70
C PHE A 96 -6.53 -0.09 1.33
N ILE A 97 -6.06 -0.92 2.26
CA ILE A 97 -4.93 -1.85 2.03
C ILE A 97 -5.45 -3.14 1.43
N VAL A 98 -4.96 -3.48 0.24
CA VAL A 98 -5.37 -4.68 -0.49
C VAL A 98 -4.17 -5.46 -1.00
N ARG A 99 -4.30 -6.78 -1.13
CA ARG A 99 -3.34 -7.58 -1.90
C ARG A 99 -3.39 -7.10 -3.35
N ARG A 100 -2.26 -7.15 -4.05
CA ARG A 100 -2.17 -6.73 -5.45
C ARG A 100 -3.17 -7.45 -6.36
N GLU A 101 -3.42 -8.73 -6.11
CA GLU A 101 -4.50 -9.48 -6.77
C GLU A 101 -5.88 -8.79 -6.61
N CYS A 102 -6.25 -8.44 -5.37
CA CYS A 102 -7.50 -7.74 -5.09
C CYS A 102 -7.51 -6.32 -5.67
N HIS A 103 -6.36 -5.62 -5.66
CA HIS A 103 -6.22 -4.31 -6.28
C HIS A 103 -6.56 -4.36 -7.78
N THR A 104 -5.99 -5.31 -8.51
CA THR A 104 -6.26 -5.51 -9.94
C THR A 104 -7.74 -5.83 -10.16
N PHE A 105 -8.30 -6.76 -9.38
CA PHE A 105 -9.71 -7.11 -9.47
C PHE A 105 -10.65 -5.91 -9.27
N ILE A 106 -10.42 -5.10 -8.23
CA ILE A 106 -11.21 -3.89 -7.94
C ILE A 106 -11.10 -2.89 -9.10
N THR A 107 -9.87 -2.65 -9.57
CA THR A 107 -9.59 -1.67 -10.63
C THR A 107 -10.25 -2.09 -11.96
N ASP A 108 -10.06 -3.34 -12.36
CA ASP A 108 -10.52 -3.86 -13.65
C ASP A 108 -12.05 -3.98 -13.71
N ASN A 109 -12.70 -4.24 -12.57
CA ASN A 109 -14.16 -4.36 -12.47
C ASN A 109 -14.84 -3.06 -12.00
N ASN A 110 -14.08 -1.98 -11.81
CA ASN A 110 -14.58 -0.67 -11.34
C ASN A 110 -15.43 -0.79 -10.06
N ILE A 111 -15.01 -1.65 -9.12
CA ILE A 111 -15.73 -1.93 -7.89
C ILE A 111 -15.55 -0.74 -6.95
N ARG A 112 -16.67 -0.18 -6.49
CA ARG A 112 -16.64 0.83 -5.43
C ARG A 112 -16.42 0.13 -4.10
N VAL A 113 -15.24 0.34 -3.54
CA VAL A 113 -14.94 -0.02 -2.16
C VAL A 113 -15.50 1.05 -1.23
N THR A 114 -16.08 0.65 -0.09
CA THR A 114 -16.44 1.58 0.99
C THR A 114 -15.58 1.30 2.23
N PRO A 115 -15.36 2.31 3.11
CA PRO A 115 -14.63 2.11 4.37
C PRO A 115 -15.27 1.03 5.26
N GLU A 116 -16.58 0.81 5.12
CA GLU A 116 -17.40 -0.12 5.90
C GLU A 116 -17.28 -1.58 5.41
N GLN A 117 -16.92 -1.80 4.14
CA GLN A 117 -16.71 -3.13 3.55
C GLN A 117 -15.36 -3.76 3.95
N GLY A 118 -14.54 -3.08 4.75
CA GLY A 118 -13.28 -3.60 5.28
C GLY A 118 -13.40 -4.71 6.34
N LEU A 119 -14.59 -5.28 6.52
CA LEU A 119 -14.90 -6.31 7.52
C LEU A 119 -15.89 -7.31 6.92
N HIS A 120 -15.33 -8.44 6.48
CA HIS A 120 -16.03 -9.65 6.03
C HIS A 120 -16.65 -9.60 4.63
N GLY A 121 -16.31 -10.63 3.86
CA GLY A 121 -16.71 -10.78 2.48
C GLY A 121 -18.21 -10.67 2.29
N THR A 122 -18.59 -10.17 1.13
CA THR A 122 -19.92 -10.40 0.58
C THR A 122 -20.02 -11.89 0.28
N GLU A 123 -20.50 -12.65 1.26
CA GLU A 123 -21.26 -13.87 0.97
C GLU A 123 -22.58 -13.41 0.34
N GLU A 124 -22.69 -13.55 -0.98
CA GLU A 124 -23.96 -13.81 -1.66
C GLU A 124 -23.84 -15.16 -2.38
#